data_AF-X1UKG7-F1
#
_entry.id   AF-X1UKG7-F1
#
_cell.length_a   1.000
_cell.length_b   1.000
_cell.length_c   1.000
_cell.angle_alpha   90.00
_cell.angle_beta   90.00
_cell.angle_gamma   90.00
#
_symmetry.space_group_name_H-M   'P 1'
#
loop_
_entity.id
_entity.type
_entity.pdbx_description
1 polymer ?
#
loop_
_entity_poly.entity_id
_entity_poly.type
_entity_poly.pdbx_seq_one_letter_code
_entity_poly.pdbx_strand_id
1 'polypeptide(L)' 'MKIAITGKGGVGKTTLAAGLAILFSRQGKRVFAIDADPDANLALSLGFPEPSQIKPLIEMKQ' A
#
# COMPACT_ATOMS: atom_id res chain seq x y z
N MET A 1 15.93 1.68 0.43
CA MET A 1 15.54 0.29 0.17
C MET A 1 14.28 0.28 -0.67
N LYS A 2 14.14 -0.65 -1.62
CA LYS A 2 12.95 -0.81 -2.48
C LYS A 2 12.52 -2.28 -2.41
N ILE A 3 11.24 -2.55 -2.21
CA ILE A 3 10.68 -3.90 -2.07
C ILE A 3 9.47 -4.01 -2.99
N ALA A 4 9.40 -5.09 -3.77
CA ALA A 4 8.23 -5.45 -4.56
C ALA A 4 7.71 -6.80 -4.07
N ILE A 5 6.40 -6.89 -3.84
CA ILE A 5 5.73 -8.12 -3.40
C ILE A 5 4.86 -8.61 -4.56
N THR A 6 5.10 -9.83 -5.01
CA THR A 6 4.39 -10.47 -6.13
C THR A 6 3.91 -11.87 -5.74
N GLY A 7 3.04 -12.45 -6.55
CA GLY A 7 2.45 -13.77 -6.33
C GLY A 7 1.05 -13.89 -6.90
N LYS A 8 0.48 -15.09 -6.82
CA LYS A 8 -0.88 -15.40 -7.31
C LYS A 8 -1.97 -14.59 -6.57
N GLY A 9 -3.19 -14.58 -7.10
CA GLY A 9 -4.35 -14.00 -6.40
C GLY A 9 -4.59 -14.69 -5.04
N GLY A 10 -5.01 -13.94 -4.03
CA GLY A 10 -5.39 -14.50 -2.72
C GLY A 10 -4.26 -14.94 -1.77
N VAL A 11 -2.98 -14.91 -2.19
CA VAL A 11 -1.85 -15.37 -1.35
C VAL A 11 -1.42 -14.41 -0.23
N GLY A 12 -2.18 -13.33 0.03
CA GLY A 12 -1.91 -12.39 1.12
C GLY A 12 -0.89 -11.28 0.83
N LYS A 13 -0.60 -10.99 -0.45
CA LYS A 13 0.39 -9.97 -0.87
C LYS A 13 0.14 -8.59 -0.25
N THR A 14 -1.08 -8.11 -0.34
CA THR A 14 -1.49 -6.79 0.17
C THR A 14 -1.37 -6.71 1.69
N THR A 15 -1.74 -7.79 2.39
CA THR A 15 -1.58 -7.90 3.84
C THR A 15 -0.11 -7.81 4.25
N LEU A 16 0.78 -8.54 3.55
CA LEU A 16 2.21 -8.47 3.81
C LEU A 16 2.79 -7.08 3.51
N ALA A 17 2.38 -6.47 2.40
CA ALA A 17 2.80 -5.12 2.02
C ALA A 17 2.40 -4.08 3.08
N ALA A 18 1.15 -4.10 3.54
CA ALA A 18 0.66 -3.23 4.59
C ALA A 18 1.43 -3.43 5.91
N GLY A 19 1.65 -4.68 6.32
CA GLY A 19 2.40 -5.01 7.53
C GLY A 19 3.84 -4.50 7.50
N LEU A 20 4.55 -4.67 6.39
CA LEU A 20 5.91 -4.14 6.22
C LEU A 20 5.92 -2.61 6.23
N ALA A 21 4.96 -1.96 5.57
CA ALA A 21 4.86 -0.51 5.55
C ALA A 21 4.66 0.06 6.97
N ILE A 22 3.77 -0.54 7.76
CA ILE A 22 3.53 -0.17 9.16
C ILE A 22 4.79 -0.41 10.00
N LEU A 23 5.45 -1.57 9.86
CA LEU A 23 6.67 -1.90 10.61
C LEU A 23 7.79 -0.90 10.32
N PHE A 24 8.06 -0.58 9.06
CA PHE A 24 9.10 0.38 8.72
C PHE A 24 8.75 1.80 9.16
N SER A 25 7.47 2.20 9.08
CA SER A 25 7.01 3.49 9.60
C SER A 25 7.23 3.58 11.11
N ARG A 26 6.89 2.52 11.88
CA ARG A 26 7.16 2.44 13.32
C ARG A 26 8.63 2.48 13.69
N GLN A 27 9.53 2.09 12.79
CA GLN A 27 10.98 2.24 12.94
C GLN A 27 11.49 3.65 12.60
N GLY A 28 10.60 4.64 12.39
CA GLY A 28 10.96 6.01 12.04
C GLY A 28 11.41 6.19 10.59
N LYS A 29 11.20 5.20 9.71
CA LYS A 29 11.53 5.32 8.30
C LYS A 29 10.43 6.07 7.55
N ARG A 30 10.83 6.89 6.59
CA ARG A 30 9.91 7.44 5.60
C ARG A 30 9.53 6.34 4.62
N VAL A 31 8.25 5.98 4.58
CA VAL A 31 7.74 4.87 3.78
C VAL A 31 6.79 5.40 2.71
N PHE A 32 6.99 4.95 1.48
CA PHE A 32 6.03 5.09 0.39
C PHE A 32 5.45 3.71 0.11
N ALA A 33 4.16 3.54 0.41
CA ALA A 33 3.41 2.33 0.09
C ALA A 33 2.65 2.56 -1.21
N ILE A 34 2.90 1.72 -2.22
CA ILE A 34 2.32 1.84 -3.55
C ILE A 34 1.51 0.59 -3.82
N ASP A 35 0.23 0.76 -4.13
CA ASP A 35 -0.61 -0.31 -4.66
C ASP A 35 -0.57 -0.28 -6.18
N ALA A 36 -0.20 -1.41 -6.78
CA ALA A 36 -0.18 -1.59 -8.23
C ALA A 36 -1.24 -2.62 -8.67
N ASP A 37 -2.13 -3.02 -7.75
CA ASP A 37 -3.27 -3.87 -8.03
C ASP A 37 -4.48 -2.99 -8.43
N PRO A 38 -5.16 -3.26 -9.55
CA PRO A 38 -6.35 -2.49 -9.96
C PRO A 38 -7.48 -2.50 -8.92
N ASP A 39 -7.55 -3.52 -8.05
CA ASP A 39 -8.58 -3.61 -7.01
C ASP A 39 -8.28 -2.71 -5.78
N ALA A 40 -7.09 -2.10 -5.70
CA ALA A 40 -6.70 -1.04 -4.75
C ALA A 40 -7.00 -1.31 -3.25
N ASN A 41 -6.66 -2.50 -2.74
CA ASN A 41 -6.98 -2.93 -1.36
C ASN A 41 -5.95 -2.51 -0.29
N LEU A 42 -4.82 -1.91 -0.68
CA LEU A 42 -3.75 -1.57 0.26
C LEU A 42 -4.16 -0.51 1.28
N ALA A 43 -4.90 0.50 0.83
CA ALA A 43 -5.39 1.59 1.69
C ALA A 43 -6.29 1.09 2.83
N LEU A 44 -7.23 0.21 2.49
CA LEU A 44 -8.08 -0.47 3.46
C LEU A 44 -7.22 -1.28 4.45
N SER A 45 -6.23 -2.01 3.95
CA SER A 45 -5.31 -2.81 4.77
C SER A 45 -4.44 -1.96 5.72
N LEU A 46 -4.20 -0.69 5.37
CA LEU A 46 -3.49 0.28 6.21
C LEU A 46 -4.40 1.00 7.21
N GLY A 47 -5.72 0.77 7.16
CA GLY A 47 -6.69 1.36 8.08
C GLY A 47 -7.18 2.76 7.66
N PHE A 48 -7.10 3.11 6.37
CA PHE A 48 -7.71 4.35 5.89
C PHE A 48 -9.25 4.24 5.94
N PRO A 49 -9.95 5.21 6.55
CA PRO A 49 -11.40 5.12 6.77
C PRO A 49 -12.21 5.24 5.47
N GLU A 50 -11.69 5.95 4.47
CA GLU A 50 -12.34 6.22 3.18
C GLU A 50 -11.38 5.91 2.02
N PRO A 51 -11.12 4.62 1.69
CA PRO A 51 -10.16 4.25 0.66
C PRO A 51 -10.49 4.85 -0.72
N SER A 52 -11.78 5.01 -1.02
CA SER A 52 -12.29 5.60 -2.27
C SER A 52 -11.92 7.08 -2.46
N GLN A 53 -11.57 7.79 -1.38
CA GLN A 53 -11.15 9.19 -1.46
C GLN A 53 -9.66 9.36 -1.75
N ILE A 54 -8.89 8.26 -1.77
CA ILE A 54 -7.47 8.31 -2.10
C ILE A 54 -7.34 8.59 -3.58
N LYS A 55 -6.84 9.80 -3.88
CA LYS A 55 -6.59 10.23 -5.25
C LYS A 55 -5.45 9.39 -5.84
N PRO A 56 -5.66 8.69 -6.97
CA PRO A 56 -4.60 7.98 -7.66
C PRO A 56 -3.44 8.92 -8.00
N LEU A 57 -2.20 8.42 -7.90
CA LEU A 57 -1.01 9.22 -8.13
C LEU A 57 -1.01 9.88 -9.52
N ILE A 58 -1.53 9.19 -10.53
CA ILE A 58 -1.63 9.70 -11.91
C ILE A 58 -2.54 10.92 -12.05
N GLU A 59 -3.46 11.12 -11.10
CA GLU A 59 -4.39 12.26 -11.10
C GLU A 59 -3.89 13.43 -10.26
N MET A 60 -2.86 13.22 -9.43
CA MET A 60 -2.23 14.26 -8.63
C MET A 60 -1.39 15.15 -9.56
N LYS A 61 -2.06 16.13 -10.20
CA LYS A 61 -1.41 17.19 -10.97
C LYS A 61 -0.49 18.00 -10.04
N GLN A 62 0.71 18.34 -10.55
CA GLN A 62 1.67 19.23 -9.90
C GLN A 62 1.06 20.63 -9.70
#